data_AF-A0A1S6R6M5-F1
#
_entry.id   AF-A0A1S6R6M5-F1
#
_cell.length_a   1.000
_cell.length_b   1.000
_cell.length_c   1.000
_cell.angle_alpha   90.00
_cell.angle_beta   90.00
_cell.angle_gamma   90.00
#
_symmetry.space_group_name_H-M   'P 1'
#
loop_
_entity.id
_entity.type
_entity.pdbx_description
1 polymer ?
#
loop_
_entity_poly.entity_id
_entity_poly.type
_entity_poly.pdbx_seq_one_letter_code
_entity_poly.pdbx_strand_id
1 'polypeptide(L)'
;MNKLWSCLLLALACTSVQAGVNSNDVEGSCGPINIPTHVGPFDYRTDRQLLSLVEYGHFQPGVERLIRPMFEFFGADLDYTLKAYPNHHRALMTMARLTIKEKSLKPKGANFSAECYFIRGMTFRPDDLIVRMIYASFLVMHQRNEDAAKQLDFVLESADDDPFTHYNAGMIYADMKDWPRALRQAHIALAGGFTRPELKSRLQQAGQWREPSAQAAPAAAAASSAADDKPTAAASR
;
A
#
# COMPACT_ATOMS: atom_id res chain seq x y z
N MET A 1 -63.76 13.97 62.78
CA MET A 1 -62.86 15.10 63.04
C MET A 1 -61.53 14.83 62.35
N ASN A 2 -61.17 15.73 61.45
CA ASN A 2 -59.98 15.84 60.60
C ASN A 2 -58.71 15.11 61.06
N LYS A 3 -58.01 14.46 60.12
CA LYS A 3 -56.75 14.97 59.55
C LYS A 3 -56.25 14.12 58.37
N LEU A 4 -55.99 14.82 57.26
CA LEU A 4 -55.21 14.38 56.11
C LEU A 4 -53.73 14.17 56.51
N TRP A 5 -53.07 13.17 55.91
CA TRP A 5 -51.66 13.22 55.52
C TRP A 5 -51.39 12.16 54.45
N SER A 6 -51.40 12.58 53.18
CA SER A 6 -50.20 12.91 52.38
C SER A 6 -49.51 11.67 51.81
N CYS A 7 -49.95 11.25 50.62
CA CYS A 7 -49.20 10.38 49.73
C CYS A 7 -47.96 11.12 49.24
N LEU A 8 -46.79 10.71 49.73
CA LEU A 8 -45.50 11.18 49.23
C LEU A 8 -45.20 10.45 47.91
N LEU A 9 -45.53 11.08 46.77
CA LEU A 9 -45.03 10.67 45.46
C LEU A 9 -43.56 11.13 45.36
N LEU A 10 -42.63 10.20 45.60
CA LEU A 10 -41.22 10.41 45.29
C LEU A 10 -41.06 10.39 43.75
N ALA A 11 -41.04 11.58 43.13
CA ALA A 11 -40.60 11.72 41.76
C ALA A 11 -39.08 11.53 41.71
N LEU A 12 -38.63 10.33 41.32
CA LEU A 12 -37.23 10.08 40.99
C LEU A 12 -36.91 10.83 39.68
N ALA A 13 -36.38 12.04 39.79
CA ALA A 13 -35.78 12.73 38.66
C ALA A 13 -34.46 12.04 38.34
N CYS A 14 -34.47 11.09 37.40
CA CYS A 14 -33.27 10.61 36.73
C CYS A 14 -32.69 11.75 35.89
N THR A 15 -31.89 12.61 36.51
CA THR A 15 -31.02 13.52 35.77
C THR A 15 -29.92 12.67 35.15
N SER A 16 -30.10 12.30 33.88
CA SER A 16 -29.03 11.76 33.07
C SER A 16 -27.97 12.86 32.93
N VAL A 17 -26.88 12.72 33.68
CA VAL A 17 -25.65 13.45 33.41
C VAL A 17 -25.19 12.99 32.03
N GLN A 18 -25.42 13.82 31.02
CA GLN A 18 -24.73 13.67 29.74
C GLN A 18 -23.28 14.07 29.99
N ALA A 19 -22.45 13.08 30.30
CA ALA A 19 -21.02 13.21 30.12
C ALA A 19 -20.80 13.50 28.64
N GLY A 20 -20.47 14.76 28.32
CA GLY A 20 -19.95 15.11 27.01
C GLY A 20 -18.69 14.30 26.80
N VAL A 21 -18.79 13.26 25.98
CA VAL A 21 -17.62 12.54 25.48
C VAL A 21 -16.86 13.55 24.63
N ASN A 22 -15.82 14.15 25.20
CA ASN A 22 -14.79 14.80 24.41
C ASN A 22 -14.15 13.70 23.56
N SER A 23 -14.55 13.63 22.29
CA SER A 23 -14.02 12.70 21.29
C SER A 23 -12.60 13.11 20.86
N ASN A 24 -11.67 13.18 21.82
CA ASN A 24 -10.25 13.41 21.56
C ASN A 24 -9.38 12.18 21.88
N ASP A 25 -9.97 11.07 22.33
CA ASP A 25 -9.31 9.78 22.38
C ASP A 25 -9.69 8.98 21.13
N VAL A 26 -9.08 9.32 20.00
CA VAL A 26 -9.08 8.43 18.83
C VAL A 26 -7.79 7.62 18.88
N GLU A 27 -7.89 6.42 19.44
CA GLU A 27 -6.96 5.28 19.32
C GLU A 27 -6.85 4.78 17.84
N GLY A 28 -7.03 5.67 16.88
CA GLY A 28 -7.20 5.44 15.44
C GLY A 28 -6.93 6.66 14.56
N SER A 29 -6.39 7.77 15.10
CA SER A 29 -5.82 8.82 14.25
C SER A 29 -4.30 8.62 14.18
N CYS A 30 -3.77 8.33 12.98
CA CYS A 30 -2.34 8.17 12.74
C CYS A 30 -1.57 9.51 12.73
N GLY A 31 -1.98 10.43 13.60
CA GLY A 31 -1.52 11.81 13.70
C GLY A 31 -1.80 12.64 12.44
N PRO A 32 -1.55 13.96 12.50
CA PRO A 32 -1.68 14.84 11.34
C PRO A 32 -0.58 14.54 10.31
N ILE A 33 -0.91 14.63 9.02
CA ILE A 33 0.06 14.45 7.93
C ILE A 33 1.10 15.57 7.95
N ASN A 34 0.66 16.81 8.12
CA ASN A 34 1.54 17.96 8.32
C ASN A 34 1.92 18.09 9.81
N ILE A 35 3.22 18.15 10.08
CA ILE A 35 3.78 18.29 11.43
C ILE A 35 4.54 19.62 11.45
N PRO A 36 4.04 20.68 12.11
CA PRO A 36 4.58 22.04 11.99
C PRO A 36 6.07 22.19 12.33
N THR A 37 6.60 21.32 13.19
CA THR A 37 8.01 21.35 13.64
C THR A 37 8.90 20.38 12.86
N HIS A 38 8.41 19.78 11.77
CA HIS A 38 9.13 18.80 10.98
C HIS A 38 9.25 19.26 9.52
N VAL A 39 10.32 18.85 8.86
CA VAL A 39 10.50 19.15 7.43
C VAL A 39 9.51 18.33 6.60
N GLY A 40 8.86 18.93 5.61
CA GLY A 40 7.85 18.26 4.76
C GLY A 40 6.41 18.44 5.27
N PRO A 41 5.46 17.60 4.83
CA PRO A 41 5.64 16.41 3.99
C PRO A 41 5.90 16.74 2.51
N PHE A 42 6.68 15.90 1.84
CA PHE A 42 7.04 15.99 0.42
C PHE A 42 6.65 14.70 -0.32
N ASP A 43 6.30 14.82 -1.60
CA ASP A 43 6.01 13.68 -2.47
C ASP A 43 7.29 13.01 -2.96
N TYR A 44 7.49 11.77 -2.53
CA TYR A 44 8.64 10.95 -2.90
C TYR A 44 8.78 10.72 -4.42
N ARG A 45 7.72 10.92 -5.21
CA ARG A 45 7.73 10.75 -6.67
C ARG A 45 8.26 11.99 -7.40
N THR A 46 8.05 13.19 -6.84
CA THR A 46 8.27 14.46 -7.56
C THR A 46 9.18 15.43 -6.82
N ASP A 47 9.12 15.49 -5.49
CA ASP A 47 9.84 16.47 -4.70
C ASP A 47 11.26 15.98 -4.40
N ARG A 48 12.22 16.40 -5.23
CA ARG A 48 13.60 15.92 -5.15
C ARG A 48 14.55 16.80 -4.35
N GLN A 49 14.20 18.07 -4.13
CA GLN A 49 15.11 19.09 -3.61
C GLN A 49 15.74 18.73 -2.26
N LEU A 50 14.95 18.16 -1.34
CA LEU A 50 15.40 17.80 0.01
C LEU A 50 15.60 16.29 0.18
N LEU A 51 15.35 15.49 -0.86
CA LEU A 51 15.33 14.03 -0.74
C LEU A 51 16.70 13.50 -0.34
N SER A 52 17.75 13.92 -1.04
CA SER A 52 19.12 13.50 -0.72
C SER A 52 19.56 13.95 0.67
N LEU A 53 19.11 15.10 1.17
CA LEU A 53 19.43 15.56 2.52
C LEU A 53 18.76 14.69 3.58
N VAL A 54 17.47 14.39 3.41
CA VAL A 54 16.72 13.52 4.31
C VAL A 54 17.27 12.09 4.29
N GLU A 55 17.51 11.52 3.11
CA GLU A 55 18.09 10.17 3.00
C GLU A 55 19.52 10.11 3.57
N TYR A 56 20.33 11.14 3.33
CA TYR A 56 21.68 11.21 3.90
C TYR A 56 21.65 11.27 5.43
N GLY A 57 20.70 12.00 6.01
CA GLY A 57 20.56 12.22 7.45
C GLY A 57 19.76 11.16 8.19
N HIS A 58 18.95 10.32 7.52
CA HIS A 58 18.09 9.35 8.19
C HIS A 58 17.83 8.03 7.43
N PHE A 59 18.28 7.88 6.17
CA PHE A 59 17.98 6.68 5.37
C PHE A 59 19.18 6.20 4.54
N GLN A 60 20.35 6.13 5.18
CA GLN A 60 21.56 5.60 4.56
C GLN A 60 21.46 4.08 4.29
N PRO A 61 22.34 3.51 3.46
CA PRO A 61 22.30 2.08 3.12
C PRO A 61 22.35 1.13 4.33
N GLY A 62 22.96 1.56 5.44
CA GLY A 62 22.96 0.81 6.72
C GLY A 62 21.57 0.73 7.36
N VAL A 63 20.79 1.81 7.31
CA VAL A 63 19.40 1.88 7.78
C VAL A 63 18.51 1.06 6.85
N GLU A 64 18.59 1.27 5.53
CA GLU A 64 17.77 0.55 4.55
C GLU A 64 17.96 -0.97 4.61
N ARG A 65 19.19 -1.44 4.84
CA ARG A 65 19.47 -2.87 4.99
C ARG A 65 19.27 -3.39 6.41
N LEU A 66 18.87 -2.54 7.36
CA LEU A 66 18.74 -2.85 8.78
C LEU A 66 20.03 -3.44 9.38
N ILE A 67 21.20 -2.97 8.94
CA ILE A 67 22.52 -3.41 9.42
C ILE A 67 22.98 -2.58 10.62
N ARG A 68 22.91 -1.25 10.49
CA ARG A 68 23.32 -0.29 11.54
C ARG A 68 22.42 0.95 11.47
N PRO A 69 21.78 1.37 12.56
CA PRO A 69 21.02 2.61 12.58
C PRO A 69 21.97 3.81 12.48
N MET A 70 21.48 4.93 11.97
CA MET A 70 22.27 6.17 11.94
C MET A 70 22.31 6.81 13.33
N PHE A 71 21.16 6.83 14.00
CA PHE A 71 21.04 7.22 15.41
C PHE A 71 20.88 5.99 16.31
N GLU A 72 20.16 6.12 17.43
CA GLU A 72 20.03 5.06 18.43
C GLU A 72 19.19 3.87 17.94
N PHE A 73 18.11 4.13 17.19
CA PHE A 73 17.18 3.09 16.73
C PHE A 73 16.83 3.25 15.25
N PHE A 74 16.69 2.11 14.55
CA PHE A 74 16.19 2.10 13.17
C PHE A 74 14.80 2.74 13.06
N GLY A 75 13.94 2.53 14.07
CA GLY A 75 12.61 3.14 14.09
C GLY A 75 12.65 4.67 14.12
N ALA A 76 13.64 5.29 14.77
CA ALA A 76 13.80 6.74 14.81
C ALA A 76 14.27 7.31 13.45
N ASP A 77 15.21 6.62 12.80
CA ASP A 77 15.69 6.94 11.45
C ASP A 77 14.52 6.91 10.43
N LEU A 78 13.75 5.82 10.45
CA LEU A 78 12.62 5.66 9.56
C LEU A 78 11.47 6.61 9.90
N ASP A 79 11.23 6.90 11.18
CA ASP A 79 10.24 7.87 11.62
C ASP A 79 10.52 9.27 11.05
N TYR A 80 11.76 9.73 11.12
CA TYR A 80 12.14 11.02 10.53
C TYR A 80 11.87 11.02 9.02
N THR A 81 12.35 9.98 8.33
CA THR A 81 12.23 9.84 6.87
C THR A 81 10.76 9.80 6.44
N LEU A 82 9.91 9.04 7.12
CA LEU A 82 8.50 8.85 6.80
C LEU A 82 7.59 10.00 7.26
N LYS A 83 8.04 10.86 8.17
CA LYS A 83 7.36 12.14 8.41
C LYS A 83 7.69 13.17 7.33
N ALA A 84 8.91 13.17 6.81
CA ALA A 84 9.33 14.06 5.74
C ALA A 84 8.79 13.64 4.36
N TYR A 85 8.75 12.34 4.09
CA TYR A 85 8.21 11.75 2.86
C TYR A 85 7.25 10.61 3.22
N PRO A 86 5.95 10.90 3.47
CA PRO A 86 4.98 9.87 3.88
C PRO A 86 4.82 8.72 2.88
N ASN A 87 5.02 8.99 1.58
CA ASN A 87 5.01 7.99 0.52
C ASN A 87 6.42 7.49 0.13
N HIS A 88 7.42 7.57 1.01
CA HIS A 88 8.76 7.07 0.71
C HIS A 88 8.81 5.54 0.60
N HIS A 89 8.80 5.03 -0.64
CA HIS A 89 8.65 3.59 -0.91
C HIS A 89 9.69 2.72 -0.21
N ARG A 90 10.98 3.08 -0.33
CA ARG A 90 12.08 2.32 0.30
C ARG A 90 12.02 2.34 1.83
N ALA A 91 11.67 3.48 2.44
CA ALA A 91 11.55 3.59 3.88
C ALA A 91 10.33 2.83 4.42
N LEU A 92 9.19 2.84 3.72
CA LEU A 92 8.01 2.02 4.06
C LEU A 92 8.32 0.52 3.99
N MET A 93 9.01 0.07 2.94
CA MET A 93 9.47 -1.33 2.82
C MET A 93 10.45 -1.69 3.95
N THR A 94 11.31 -0.76 4.36
CA THR A 94 12.24 -0.95 5.47
C THR A 94 11.52 -1.00 6.82
N MET A 95 10.51 -0.15 7.03
CA MET A 95 9.64 -0.17 8.21
C MET A 95 8.91 -1.51 8.33
N ALA A 96 8.33 -2.02 7.22
CA ALA A 96 7.71 -3.34 7.21
C ALA A 96 8.69 -4.45 7.63
N ARG A 97 9.91 -4.48 7.07
CA ARG A 97 10.94 -5.45 7.46
C ARG A 97 11.38 -5.29 8.92
N LEU A 98 11.43 -4.05 9.42
CA LEU A 98 11.81 -3.77 10.80
C LEU A 98 10.80 -4.36 11.79
N THR A 99 9.51 -4.32 11.49
CA THR A 99 8.49 -4.92 12.37
C THR A 99 8.70 -6.42 12.60
N ILE A 100 9.13 -7.16 11.57
CA ILE A 100 9.47 -8.58 11.68
C ILE A 100 10.76 -8.77 12.47
N LYS A 101 11.79 -7.94 12.19
CA LYS A 101 13.08 -8.00 12.88
C LYS A 101 12.94 -7.77 14.38
N GLU A 102 12.15 -6.77 14.77
CA GLU A 102 11.93 -6.40 16.19
C GLU A 102 10.75 -7.12 16.82
N LYS A 103 9.95 -7.86 16.04
CA LYS A 103 8.70 -8.49 16.47
C LYS A 103 7.73 -7.49 17.12
N SER A 104 7.65 -6.29 16.55
CA SER A 104 6.81 -5.20 17.05
C SER A 104 6.19 -4.42 15.90
N LEU A 105 4.87 -4.21 15.96
CA LEU A 105 4.17 -3.32 15.03
C LEU A 105 4.51 -1.85 15.23
N LYS A 106 5.09 -1.49 16.39
CA LYS A 106 5.66 -0.16 16.66
C LYS A 106 7.15 -0.35 16.99
N PRO A 107 8.04 -0.28 15.98
CA PRO A 107 9.47 -0.42 16.20
C PRO A 107 10.01 0.61 17.19
N LYS A 108 11.06 0.24 17.91
CA LYS A 108 11.65 1.10 18.94
C LYS A 108 12.14 2.41 18.31
N GLY A 109 11.82 3.53 18.96
CA GLY A 109 12.17 4.87 18.49
C GLY A 109 11.21 5.46 17.43
N ALA A 110 10.26 4.69 16.90
CA ALA A 110 9.24 5.21 16.02
C ALA A 110 8.08 5.85 16.81
N ASN A 111 7.56 6.99 16.33
CA ASN A 111 6.42 7.65 16.97
C ASN A 111 5.10 6.93 16.68
N PHE A 112 4.96 6.36 15.48
CA PHE A 112 3.77 5.67 15.02
C PHE A 112 4.02 4.16 14.84
N SER A 113 2.95 3.37 14.78
CA SER A 113 3.03 1.99 14.29
C SER A 113 3.37 1.96 12.80
N ALA A 114 3.91 0.85 12.31
CA ALA A 114 4.16 0.62 10.89
C ALA A 114 2.88 0.79 10.06
N GLU A 115 1.76 0.26 10.54
CA GLU A 115 0.44 0.42 9.90
C GLU A 115 0.05 1.90 9.79
N CYS A 116 0.33 2.71 10.82
CA CYS A 116 0.07 4.14 10.74
C CYS A 116 0.96 4.85 9.72
N TYR A 117 2.22 4.46 9.51
CA TYR A 117 3.00 5.03 8.41
C TYR A 117 2.41 4.69 7.03
N PHE A 118 1.86 3.49 6.84
CA PHE A 118 1.16 3.14 5.61
C PHE A 118 -0.11 3.96 5.40
N ILE A 119 -0.96 4.08 6.44
CA ILE A 119 -2.16 4.92 6.40
C ILE A 119 -1.79 6.36 6.06
N ARG A 120 -0.72 6.91 6.66
CA ARG A 120 -0.23 8.25 6.36
C ARG A 120 0.21 8.39 4.91
N GLY A 121 0.97 7.44 4.38
CA GLY A 121 1.41 7.44 2.97
C GLY A 121 0.24 7.42 2.00
N MET A 122 -0.74 6.52 2.20
CA MET A 122 -1.94 6.43 1.37
C MET A 122 -2.86 7.65 1.51
N THR A 123 -2.90 8.27 2.69
CA THR A 123 -3.67 9.52 2.90
C THR A 123 -3.01 10.70 2.20
N PHE A 124 -1.68 10.77 2.23
CA PHE A 124 -0.91 11.85 1.65
C PHE A 124 -0.95 11.83 0.12
N ARG A 125 -0.79 10.65 -0.49
CA ARG A 125 -0.89 10.41 -1.95
C ARG A 125 -1.75 9.17 -2.23
N PRO A 126 -3.08 9.31 -2.34
CA PRO A 126 -3.97 8.18 -2.58
C PRO A 126 -3.80 7.56 -3.98
N ASP A 127 -3.23 8.32 -4.92
CA ASP A 127 -2.89 7.91 -6.28
C ASP A 127 -1.54 7.18 -6.38
N ASP A 128 -0.74 7.14 -5.31
CA ASP A 128 0.51 6.38 -5.27
C ASP A 128 0.25 4.90 -4.96
N LEU A 129 -0.13 4.15 -5.99
CA LEU A 129 -0.47 2.72 -5.87
C LEU A 129 0.70 1.86 -5.36
N ILE A 130 1.94 2.33 -5.50
CA ILE A 130 3.12 1.64 -4.96
C ILE A 130 3.05 1.57 -3.44
N VAL A 131 2.62 2.64 -2.76
CA VAL A 131 2.45 2.62 -1.29
C VAL A 131 1.46 1.54 -0.88
N ARG A 132 0.34 1.40 -1.60
CA ARG A 132 -0.68 0.39 -1.31
C ARG A 132 -0.19 -1.03 -1.58
N MET A 133 0.60 -1.24 -2.63
CA MET A 133 1.27 -2.53 -2.86
C MET A 133 2.26 -2.88 -1.75
N ILE A 134 3.05 -1.92 -1.27
CA ILE A 134 3.97 -2.16 -0.13
C ILE A 134 3.16 -2.47 1.14
N TYR A 135 2.03 -1.81 1.35
CA TYR A 135 1.13 -2.13 2.47
C TYR A 135 0.55 -3.54 2.34
N ALA A 136 0.17 -3.98 1.13
CA ALA A 136 -0.24 -5.36 0.88
C ALA A 136 0.88 -6.34 1.25
N SER A 137 2.14 -6.08 0.83
CA SER A 137 3.29 -6.90 1.26
C SER A 137 3.47 -6.92 2.78
N PHE A 138 3.33 -5.77 3.46
CA PHE A 138 3.36 -5.72 4.92
C PHE A 138 2.27 -6.59 5.55
N LEU A 139 1.05 -6.55 5.04
CA LEU A 139 -0.05 -7.38 5.51
C LEU A 139 0.24 -8.87 5.32
N VAL A 140 0.80 -9.28 4.18
CA VAL A 140 1.22 -10.67 3.93
C VAL A 140 2.30 -11.11 4.92
N MET A 141 3.30 -10.27 5.20
CA MET A 141 4.34 -10.55 6.19
C MET A 141 3.78 -10.80 7.59
N HIS A 142 2.60 -10.26 7.90
CA HIS A 142 1.89 -10.42 9.16
C HIS A 142 0.70 -11.40 9.06
N GLN A 143 0.67 -12.25 8.03
CA GLN A 143 -0.34 -13.29 7.82
C GLN A 143 -1.78 -12.75 7.63
N ARG A 144 -1.93 -11.48 7.25
CA ARG A 144 -3.22 -10.82 6.97
C ARG A 144 -3.55 -10.87 5.48
N ASN A 145 -3.57 -12.08 4.91
CA ASN A 145 -3.71 -12.27 3.46
C ASN A 145 -5.06 -11.76 2.90
N GLU A 146 -6.14 -11.86 3.66
CA GLU A 146 -7.45 -11.33 3.22
C GLU A 146 -7.43 -9.80 3.08
N ASP A 147 -6.79 -9.10 4.02
CA ASP A 147 -6.66 -7.65 3.94
C ASP A 147 -5.71 -7.24 2.82
N ALA A 148 -4.60 -7.99 2.63
CA ALA A 148 -3.67 -7.76 1.53
C ALA A 148 -4.37 -7.90 0.16
N ALA A 149 -5.23 -8.91 0.01
CA ALA A 149 -6.03 -9.11 -1.20
C ALA A 149 -6.92 -7.88 -1.49
N LYS A 150 -7.64 -7.34 -0.50
CA LYS A 150 -8.45 -6.12 -0.67
C LYS A 150 -7.61 -4.92 -1.13
N GLN A 151 -6.38 -4.79 -0.64
CA GLN A 151 -5.47 -3.74 -1.08
C GLN A 151 -5.07 -3.91 -2.55
N LEU A 152 -4.76 -5.14 -2.97
CA LEU A 152 -4.40 -5.45 -4.36
C LEU A 152 -5.58 -5.30 -5.32
N ASP A 153 -6.79 -5.66 -4.89
CA ASP A 153 -7.99 -5.51 -5.70
C ASP A 153 -8.20 -4.02 -6.02
N PHE A 154 -8.07 -3.12 -5.03
CA PHE A 154 -8.08 -1.66 -5.26
C PHE A 154 -6.98 -1.21 -6.23
N VAL A 155 -5.75 -1.72 -6.08
CA VAL A 155 -4.63 -1.37 -6.98
C VAL A 155 -4.97 -1.75 -8.42
N LEU A 156 -5.46 -2.96 -8.65
CA LEU A 156 -5.77 -3.47 -9.98
C LEU A 156 -6.96 -2.75 -10.63
N GLU A 157 -7.92 -2.28 -9.84
CA GLU A 157 -9.02 -1.43 -10.32
C GLU A 157 -8.54 -0.01 -10.72
N SER A 158 -7.40 0.44 -10.19
CA SER A 158 -6.91 1.82 -10.34
C SER A 158 -5.74 1.99 -11.33
N ALA A 159 -5.15 0.90 -11.83
CA ALA A 159 -3.83 0.92 -12.46
C ALA A 159 -3.81 1.05 -14.01
N ASP A 160 -4.93 1.32 -14.67
CA ASP A 160 -5.03 1.48 -16.15
C ASP A 160 -4.26 0.40 -16.96
N ASP A 161 -4.35 -0.86 -16.55
CA ASP A 161 -3.64 -2.02 -17.11
C ASP A 161 -2.09 -1.89 -17.17
N ASP A 162 -1.46 -1.10 -16.28
CA ASP A 162 0.00 -0.95 -16.21
C ASP A 162 0.74 -2.29 -15.99
N PRO A 163 1.56 -2.75 -16.95
CA PRO A 163 2.23 -4.05 -16.88
C PRO A 163 3.16 -4.20 -15.66
N PHE A 164 3.77 -3.09 -15.20
CA PHE A 164 4.61 -3.09 -14.01
C PHE A 164 3.79 -3.35 -12.74
N THR A 165 2.62 -2.72 -12.61
CA THR A 165 1.68 -2.93 -11.51
C THR A 165 1.16 -4.36 -11.49
N HIS A 166 0.78 -4.93 -12.63
CA HIS A 166 0.39 -6.34 -12.71
C HIS A 166 1.50 -7.29 -12.25
N TYR A 167 2.75 -7.05 -12.67
CA TYR A 167 3.88 -7.87 -12.20
C TYR A 167 4.03 -7.83 -10.68
N ASN A 168 4.00 -6.63 -10.09
CA ASN A 168 4.17 -6.47 -8.65
C ASN A 168 2.99 -7.10 -7.88
N ALA A 169 1.76 -6.92 -8.34
CA ALA A 169 0.59 -7.59 -7.76
C ALA A 169 0.74 -9.12 -7.85
N GLY A 170 1.21 -9.64 -8.99
CA GLY A 170 1.48 -11.07 -9.18
C GLY A 170 2.51 -11.62 -8.19
N MET A 171 3.57 -10.87 -7.91
CA MET A 171 4.57 -11.23 -6.89
C MET A 171 3.96 -11.33 -5.49
N ILE A 172 3.08 -10.38 -5.13
CA ILE A 172 2.43 -10.37 -3.82
C ILE A 172 1.39 -11.49 -3.70
N TYR A 173 0.61 -11.76 -4.76
CA TYR A 173 -0.27 -12.96 -4.79
C TYR A 173 0.53 -14.25 -4.64
N ALA A 174 1.72 -14.33 -5.24
CA ALA A 174 2.61 -15.47 -5.06
C ALA A 174 3.14 -15.59 -3.61
N ASP A 175 3.32 -14.48 -2.89
CA ASP A 175 3.66 -14.49 -1.45
C ASP A 175 2.52 -15.07 -0.60
N MET A 176 1.27 -14.77 -0.98
CA MET A 176 0.08 -15.36 -0.36
C MET A 176 -0.19 -16.80 -0.77
N LYS A 177 0.59 -17.35 -1.72
CA LYS A 177 0.34 -18.64 -2.41
C LYS A 177 -1.00 -18.67 -3.15
N ASP A 178 -1.52 -17.49 -3.53
CA ASP A 178 -2.66 -17.38 -4.43
C ASP A 178 -2.20 -17.53 -5.87
N TRP A 179 -1.90 -18.77 -6.23
CA TRP A 179 -1.36 -19.11 -7.53
C TRP A 179 -2.28 -18.76 -8.71
N PRO A 180 -3.61 -18.95 -8.62
CA PRO A 180 -4.50 -18.53 -9.70
C PRO A 180 -4.42 -17.04 -10.00
N ARG A 181 -4.46 -16.17 -8.97
CA ARG A 181 -4.32 -14.72 -9.18
C ARG A 181 -2.90 -14.35 -9.62
N ALA A 182 -1.87 -14.93 -9.00
CA ALA A 182 -0.48 -14.69 -9.40
C ALA A 182 -0.21 -15.01 -10.87
N LEU A 183 -0.70 -16.17 -11.36
CA LEU A 183 -0.56 -16.57 -12.76
C LEU A 183 -1.29 -15.61 -13.70
N ARG A 184 -2.52 -15.20 -13.37
CA ARG A 184 -3.27 -14.22 -14.15
C ARG A 184 -2.48 -12.93 -14.31
N GLN A 185 -1.97 -12.39 -13.20
CA GLN A 185 -1.23 -11.13 -13.25
C GLN A 185 0.10 -11.27 -13.99
N ALA A 186 0.78 -12.43 -13.88
CA ALA A 186 1.99 -12.71 -14.65
C ALA A 186 1.73 -12.67 -16.16
N HIS A 187 0.61 -13.21 -16.62
CA HIS A 187 0.25 -13.18 -18.04
C HIS A 187 -0.05 -11.76 -18.54
N ILE A 188 -0.78 -10.97 -17.76
CA ILE A 188 -1.08 -9.57 -18.12
C ILE A 188 0.22 -8.75 -18.21
N ALA A 189 1.10 -8.88 -17.20
CA ALA A 189 2.40 -8.22 -17.20
C ALA A 189 3.26 -8.60 -18.42
N LEU A 190 3.33 -9.88 -18.77
CA LEU A 190 4.07 -10.36 -19.94
C LEU A 190 3.47 -9.86 -21.26
N ALA A 191 2.14 -9.89 -21.38
CA ALA A 191 1.44 -9.39 -22.57
C ALA A 191 1.67 -7.89 -22.77
N GLY A 192 1.81 -7.14 -21.68
CA GLY A 192 2.19 -5.73 -21.68
C GLY A 192 3.69 -5.46 -21.82
N GLY A 193 4.52 -6.47 -22.08
CA GLY A 193 5.96 -6.32 -22.31
C GLY A 193 6.82 -6.24 -21.04
N PHE A 194 6.26 -6.45 -19.85
CA PHE A 194 7.04 -6.51 -18.62
C PHE A 194 7.58 -7.93 -18.37
N THR A 195 8.75 -8.23 -18.93
CA THR A 195 9.31 -9.58 -19.03
C THR A 195 10.32 -9.94 -17.95
N ARG A 196 10.11 -9.46 -16.71
CA ARG A 196 10.97 -9.82 -15.57
C ARG A 196 10.81 -11.31 -15.21
N PRO A 197 11.89 -12.10 -15.16
CA PRO A 197 11.80 -13.56 -15.10
C PRO A 197 11.30 -14.10 -13.75
N GLU A 198 11.48 -13.35 -12.67
CA GLU A 198 11.35 -13.83 -11.29
C GLU A 198 9.95 -14.38 -11.00
N LEU A 199 8.89 -13.68 -11.43
CA LEU A 199 7.51 -14.13 -11.21
C LEU A 199 7.22 -15.45 -11.96
N LYS A 200 7.64 -15.55 -13.24
CA LYS A 200 7.51 -16.77 -14.02
C LYS A 200 8.30 -17.91 -13.38
N SER A 201 9.56 -17.69 -13.03
CA SER A 201 10.41 -18.70 -12.37
C SER A 201 9.79 -19.20 -11.07
N ARG A 202 9.22 -18.30 -10.27
CA ARG A 202 8.57 -18.66 -9.01
C ARG A 202 7.31 -19.50 -9.21
N LEU A 203 6.48 -19.15 -10.20
CA LEU A 203 5.31 -19.93 -10.58
C LEU A 203 5.71 -21.32 -11.12
N GLN A 204 6.79 -21.41 -11.90
CA GLN A 204 7.32 -22.68 -12.40
C GLN A 204 7.83 -23.57 -11.26
N GLN A 205 8.60 -23.01 -10.32
CA GLN A 205 9.09 -23.73 -9.15
C GLN A 205 7.95 -24.25 -8.26
N ALA A 206 6.83 -23.52 -8.19
CA ALA A 206 5.63 -23.96 -7.47
C ALA A 206 4.75 -24.96 -8.26
N GLY A 207 5.10 -25.29 -9.52
CA GLY A 207 4.29 -26.13 -10.40
C GLY A 207 2.99 -25.47 -10.88
N GLN A 208 2.92 -24.13 -10.84
CA GLN A 208 1.71 -23.34 -11.09
C GLN A 208 1.74 -22.61 -12.44
N TRP A 209 2.91 -22.54 -13.08
CA TRP A 209 3.04 -21.93 -14.39
C TRP A 209 2.32 -22.76 -15.45
N ARG A 210 1.49 -22.09 -16.24
CA ARG A 210 0.84 -22.62 -17.44
C ARG A 210 1.02 -21.59 -18.53
N GLU A 211 1.48 -21.99 -19.71
CA GLU A 211 1.60 -21.03 -20.81
C GLU A 211 0.23 -20.40 -21.13
N PRO A 212 0.17 -19.11 -21.50
CA PRO A 212 -1.05 -18.49 -21.96
C PRO A 212 -1.64 -19.32 -23.10
N SER A 213 -2.92 -19.68 -23.03
CA SER A 213 -3.55 -20.38 -24.17
C SER A 213 -3.50 -19.47 -25.39
N ALA A 214 -3.28 -20.03 -26.58
CA ALA A 214 -3.27 -19.28 -27.85
C ALA A 214 -4.59 -18.53 -28.13
N GLN A 215 -5.66 -18.84 -27.39
CA GLN A 215 -6.98 -18.20 -27.45
C GLN A 215 -7.13 -16.99 -26.51
N ALA A 216 -6.17 -16.75 -25.60
CA ALA A 216 -6.19 -15.66 -24.64
C ALA A 216 -5.28 -14.47 -25.03
N ALA A 217 -4.63 -14.53 -26.20
CA ALA A 217 -3.99 -13.34 -26.78
C ALA A 217 -5.07 -12.30 -27.07
N PRO A 218 -4.93 -11.04 -26.62
CA PRO A 218 -5.89 -10.00 -26.97
C PRO A 218 -6.00 -9.90 -28.48
N ALA A 219 -7.24 -9.84 -28.98
CA ALA A 219 -7.58 -9.65 -30.40
C ALA A 219 -7.06 -8.31 -31.00
N ALA A 220 -6.15 -7.62 -30.34
CA ALA A 220 -5.51 -6.39 -30.81
C ALA A 220 -4.58 -6.62 -32.02
N ALA A 221 -4.04 -7.84 -32.19
CA ALA A 221 -3.18 -8.14 -33.35
C ALA A 221 -3.95 -8.49 -34.63
N ALA A 222 -5.24 -8.85 -34.53
CA ALA A 222 -6.04 -9.28 -35.70
C ALA A 222 -6.68 -8.11 -36.47
N ALA A 223 -6.68 -6.89 -35.91
CA ALA A 223 -7.26 -5.71 -36.57
C ALA A 223 -6.30 -5.02 -37.55
N SER A 224 -5.00 -5.36 -37.54
CA SER A 224 -4.00 -4.71 -38.40
C SER A 224 -3.79 -5.40 -39.75
N SER A 225 -4.32 -6.61 -39.98
CA SER A 225 -4.08 -7.37 -41.22
C SER A 225 -5.25 -7.35 -42.21
N ALA A 226 -6.31 -6.59 -41.96
CA ALA A 226 -7.50 -6.56 -42.82
C ALA A 226 -7.65 -5.27 -43.67
N ALA A 227 -6.68 -4.36 -43.64
CA ALA A 227 -6.80 -3.05 -44.30
C ALA A 227 -6.01 -2.90 -45.62
N ASP A 228 -5.10 -3.83 -45.96
CA ASP A 228 -4.19 -3.68 -47.12
C ASP A 228 -4.47 -4.66 -48.25
N ASP A 229 -5.71 -4.72 -48.73
CA ASP A 229 -5.97 -5.33 -50.04
C ASP A 229 -7.04 -4.56 -50.82
N LYS A 230 -6.60 -3.52 -51.54
CA LYS A 230 -7.40 -2.88 -52.59
C LYS A 230 -6.58 -2.85 -53.88
N PRO A 231 -7.00 -3.55 -54.95
CA PRO A 231 -6.24 -3.61 -56.19
C PRO A 231 -6.37 -2.29 -56.96
N THR A 232 -5.24 -1.66 -57.27
CA THR A 232 -5.15 -0.51 -58.19
C THR A 232 -5.40 -0.97 -59.62
N ALA A 233 -6.51 -0.50 -60.19
CA ALA A 233 -6.82 -0.62 -61.60
C ALA A 233 -5.90 0.26 -62.46
N ALA A 234 -5.42 -0.32 -63.55
CA ALA A 234 -4.64 0.34 -64.59
C ALA A 234 -5.45 1.43 -65.32
N ALA A 235 -4.82 2.56 -65.61
CA ALA A 235 -5.32 3.57 -66.54
C ALA A 235 -4.35 3.71 -67.72
N SER A 236 -4.87 3.44 -68.91
CA SER A 236 -4.21 3.59 -70.20
C SER A 236 -4.10 5.07 -70.60
N ARG A 237 -2.95 5.46 -71.15
CA ARG A 237 -2.79 6.36 -72.30
C ARG A 237 -1.41 6.17 -72.92
#